data_AF-A0A1C5H353-F1
#
_entry.id   AF-A0A1C5H353-F1
#
_cell.length_a   1.000
_cell.length_b   1.000
_cell.length_c   1.000
_cell.angle_alpha   90.00
_cell.angle_beta   90.00
_cell.angle_gamma   90.00
#
_symmetry.space_group_name_H-M   'P 1'
#
loop_
_entity.id
_entity.type
_entity.pdbx_description
1 polymer ?
#
loop_
_entity_poly.entity_id
_entity_poly.type
_entity_poly.pdbx_seq_one_letter_code
_entity_poly.pdbx_strand_id
1 'polypeptide(L)'
;MIAVGGVVVFCAGLWTYANHDRPELIDNPPVSEVAENACATMRATVAAHTAPPGASVDARVRSIREQNAAVTAMVAQVRGLDRDLLADDRPTNLWLADWETLVEARERYAADLAAGGRPHFVVPTSDGEPLTRRMNSVGLICEVPPQLVDLT
;
A
#
# COMPACT_ATOMS: atom_id res chain seq x y z
N MET A 1 62.72 -11.96 -2.24
CA MET A 1 62.04 -11.29 -3.37
C MET A 1 60.62 -11.82 -3.46
N ILE A 2 59.69 -10.90 -3.24
CA ILE A 2 58.23 -10.83 -3.45
C ILE A 2 57.53 -11.97 -4.20
N ALA A 3 56.43 -12.47 -3.62
CA ALA A 3 55.16 -12.72 -4.33
C ALA A 3 54.00 -12.92 -3.32
N VAL A 4 53.50 -11.82 -2.74
CA VAL A 4 52.16 -11.77 -2.14
C VAL A 4 51.42 -10.68 -2.88
N GLY A 5 50.33 -11.03 -3.56
CA GLY A 5 49.48 -10.04 -4.22
C GLY A 5 48.67 -10.66 -5.35
N GLY A 6 47.46 -11.12 -5.04
CA GLY A 6 46.59 -11.63 -6.10
C GLY A 6 45.24 -12.20 -5.69
N VAL A 7 44.63 -11.84 -4.56
CA VAL A 7 43.24 -12.26 -4.25
C VAL A 7 42.50 -11.20 -3.43
N VAL A 8 42.30 -10.00 -3.99
CA VAL A 8 41.37 -9.01 -3.38
C VAL A 8 40.32 -8.50 -4.37
N VAL A 9 40.52 -8.68 -5.68
CA VAL A 9 39.67 -8.04 -6.70
C VAL A 9 38.40 -8.83 -7.02
N PHE A 10 38.28 -10.10 -6.61
CA PHE A 10 37.13 -10.93 -7.00
C PHE A 10 35.90 -10.83 -6.09
N CYS A 11 36.06 -10.42 -4.82
CA CYS A 11 34.93 -10.33 -3.90
C CYS A 11 34.14 -9.01 -4.04
N ALA A 12 34.76 -7.94 -4.54
CA ALA A 12 34.09 -6.64 -4.70
C ALA A 12 33.10 -6.63 -5.88
N GLY A 13 33.43 -7.30 -7.00
CA GLY A 13 32.57 -7.33 -8.20
C GLY A 13 31.34 -8.25 -8.08
N LEU A 14 31.39 -9.27 -7.23
CA LEU A 14 30.24 -10.13 -6.95
C LEU A 14 29.23 -9.48 -6.00
N TRP A 15 29.69 -8.58 -5.11
CA TRP A 15 28.82 -7.86 -4.17
C TRP A 15 27.99 -6.78 -4.88
N THR A 16 28.57 -6.11 -5.88
CA THR A 16 27.85 -5.11 -6.69
C THR A 16 26.85 -5.72 -7.69
N TYR A 17 27.00 -6.99 -8.08
CA TYR A 17 26.01 -7.67 -8.93
C TYR A 17 24.85 -8.30 -8.11
N ALA A 18 25.10 -8.66 -6.85
CA ALA A 18 24.08 -9.24 -5.98
C ALA A 18 23.11 -8.20 -5.38
N ASN A 19 23.47 -6.91 -5.38
CA ASN A 19 22.68 -5.82 -4.78
C ASN A 19 22.13 -4.85 -5.84
N HIS A 20 21.57 -5.38 -6.92
CA HIS A 20 20.69 -4.59 -7.78
C HIS A 20 19.39 -4.32 -7.02
N ASP A 21 19.41 -3.33 -6.12
CA ASP A 21 18.20 -2.76 -5.52
C ASP A 21 17.26 -2.40 -6.65
N ARG A 22 16.04 -2.93 -6.61
CA ARG A 22 15.00 -2.56 -7.56
C ARG A 22 14.29 -1.35 -6.98
N PRO A 23 14.56 -0.12 -7.45
CA PRO A 23 14.03 1.10 -6.83
C PRO A 23 12.50 1.17 -6.82
N GLU A 24 11.83 0.31 -7.60
CA GLU A 24 10.39 0.15 -7.64
C GLU A 24 9.79 -0.75 -6.54
N LEU A 25 10.60 -1.48 -5.77
CA LEU A 25 10.14 -2.43 -4.75
C LEU A 25 10.40 -1.94 -3.32
N ILE A 26 9.47 -2.30 -2.44
CA ILE A 26 9.64 -2.17 -0.98
C ILE A 26 10.28 -3.48 -0.50
N ASP A 27 11.61 -3.53 -0.51
CA ASP A 27 12.39 -4.75 -0.21
C ASP A 27 13.27 -4.63 1.04
N ASN A 28 13.24 -3.48 1.74
CA ASN A 28 13.88 -3.32 3.04
C ASN A 28 13.17 -4.20 4.09
N PRO A 29 13.81 -5.24 4.67
CA PRO A 29 13.10 -6.24 5.47
C PRO A 29 12.35 -5.66 6.70
N PRO A 30 12.93 -4.74 7.49
CA PRO A 30 12.18 -4.01 8.50
C PRO A 30 10.90 -3.31 8.01
N VAL A 31 10.92 -2.72 6.81
CA VAL A 31 9.78 -1.98 6.25
C VAL A 31 8.74 -2.96 5.71
N SER A 32 9.16 -3.94 4.91
CA SER A 32 8.26 -4.91 4.29
C SER A 32 7.55 -5.78 5.33
N GLU A 33 8.23 -6.23 6.39
CA GLU A 33 7.61 -7.02 7.46
C GLU A 33 6.50 -6.23 8.17
N VAL A 34 6.74 -4.95 8.48
CA VAL A 34 5.72 -4.10 9.11
C VAL A 34 4.57 -3.80 8.17
N ALA A 35 4.86 -3.52 6.90
CA ALA A 35 3.84 -3.25 5.89
C ALA A 35 2.95 -4.47 5.63
N GLU A 36 3.52 -5.66 5.51
CA GLU A 36 2.77 -6.91 5.29
C GLU A 36 1.90 -7.27 6.50
N ASN A 37 2.42 -7.15 7.71
CA ASN A 37 1.64 -7.41 8.93
C ASN A 37 0.49 -6.40 9.11
N ALA A 38 0.76 -5.12 8.88
CA ALA A 38 -0.27 -4.07 8.90
C ALA A 38 -1.33 -4.33 7.82
N CYS A 39 -0.90 -4.73 6.62
CA CYS A 39 -1.79 -5.05 5.52
C CYS A 39 -2.66 -6.28 5.82
N ALA A 40 -2.10 -7.34 6.39
CA ALA A 40 -2.87 -8.53 6.78
C ALA A 40 -4.02 -8.16 7.74
N THR A 41 -3.73 -7.29 8.71
CA THR A 41 -4.74 -6.75 9.64
C THR A 41 -5.78 -5.90 8.93
N MET A 42 -5.35 -4.96 8.07
CA MET A 42 -6.26 -4.14 7.26
C MET A 42 -7.20 -5.00 6.42
N ARG A 43 -6.67 -6.01 5.71
CA ARG A 43 -7.45 -6.90 4.86
C ARG A 43 -8.49 -7.70 5.65
N ALA A 44 -8.11 -8.21 6.82
CA ALA A 44 -9.04 -8.91 7.71
C ALA A 44 -10.17 -7.98 8.18
N THR A 45 -9.82 -6.76 8.61
CA THR A 45 -10.81 -5.76 9.04
C THR A 45 -11.72 -5.32 7.89
N VAL A 46 -11.18 -5.11 6.70
CA VAL A 46 -11.95 -4.73 5.50
C VAL A 46 -12.98 -5.80 5.18
N ALA A 47 -12.56 -7.07 5.18
CA ALA A 47 -13.46 -8.20 4.93
C ALA A 47 -14.57 -8.27 6.00
N ALA A 48 -14.23 -8.12 7.27
CA ALA A 48 -15.18 -8.16 8.39
C ALA A 48 -16.25 -7.06 8.35
N HIS A 49 -15.93 -5.90 7.75
CA HIS A 49 -16.84 -4.75 7.66
C HIS A 49 -17.57 -4.64 6.32
N THR A 50 -17.58 -5.69 5.49
CA THR A 50 -18.30 -5.68 4.22
C THR A 50 -19.81 -5.59 4.45
N ALA A 51 -20.45 -4.57 3.87
CA ALA A 51 -21.91 -4.47 3.91
C ALA A 51 -22.56 -5.62 3.11
N PRO A 52 -23.64 -6.24 3.61
CA PRO A 52 -24.34 -7.27 2.86
C PRO A 52 -25.04 -6.68 1.62
N PRO A 53 -25.32 -7.50 0.60
CA PRO A 53 -26.13 -7.07 -0.55
C PRO A 53 -27.48 -6.50 -0.10
N GLY A 54 -27.88 -5.38 -0.69
CA GLY A 54 -29.14 -4.70 -0.36
C GLY A 54 -29.14 -3.95 0.99
N ALA A 55 -27.98 -3.78 1.62
CA ALA A 55 -27.84 -2.95 2.81
C ALA A 55 -28.38 -1.51 2.60
N SER A 56 -28.91 -0.91 3.66
CA SER A 56 -29.34 0.49 3.63
C SER A 56 -28.17 1.42 3.31
N VAL A 57 -28.49 2.61 2.80
CA VAL A 57 -27.49 3.67 2.53
C VAL A 57 -26.61 3.92 3.75
N ASP A 58 -27.21 4.07 4.93
CA ASP A 58 -26.45 4.30 6.18
C ASP A 58 -25.50 3.15 6.52
N ALA A 59 -25.92 1.90 6.31
CA ALA A 59 -25.08 0.73 6.56
C ALA A 59 -23.91 0.65 5.57
N ARG A 60 -24.15 1.01 4.30
CA ARG A 60 -23.10 1.06 3.27
C ARG A 60 -22.08 2.17 3.55
N VAL A 61 -22.54 3.36 3.90
CA VAL A 61 -21.67 4.49 4.28
C VAL A 61 -20.83 4.13 5.51
N ARG A 62 -21.43 3.50 6.53
CA ARG A 62 -20.69 3.03 7.71
C ARG A 62 -19.64 1.99 7.33
N SER A 63 -20.00 0.99 6.55
CA SER A 63 -19.08 -0.04 6.04
C SER A 63 -17.86 0.57 5.33
N ILE A 64 -18.08 1.53 4.43
CA ILE A 64 -16.99 2.21 3.71
C ILE A 64 -16.05 2.93 4.68
N ARG A 65 -16.60 3.65 5.67
CA ARG A 65 -15.81 4.39 6.66
C ARG A 65 -15.00 3.49 7.59
N GLU A 66 -15.57 2.36 8.03
CA GLU A 66 -14.84 1.37 8.82
C GLU A 66 -13.69 0.74 8.02
N GLN A 67 -13.93 0.46 6.74
CA GLN A 67 -12.88 -0.02 5.82
C GLN A 67 -11.79 1.05 5.62
N ASN A 68 -12.16 2.33 5.48
CA ASN A 68 -11.21 3.45 5.35
C ASN A 68 -10.39 3.65 6.62
N ALA A 69 -10.99 3.48 7.80
CA ALA A 69 -10.29 3.51 9.07
C ALA A 69 -9.22 2.40 9.15
N ALA A 70 -9.53 1.19 8.66
CA ALA A 70 -8.57 0.09 8.60
C ALA A 70 -7.37 0.41 7.68
N VAL A 71 -7.61 1.02 6.52
CA VAL A 71 -6.53 1.48 5.61
C VAL A 71 -5.70 2.58 6.26
N THR A 72 -6.35 3.56 6.89
CA THR A 72 -5.68 4.66 7.59
C THR A 72 -4.80 4.15 8.73
N ALA A 73 -5.27 3.15 9.47
CA ALA A 73 -4.48 2.50 10.53
C ALA A 73 -3.24 1.79 9.98
N MET A 74 -3.36 1.08 8.85
CA MET A 74 -2.21 0.48 8.18
C MET A 74 -1.19 1.54 7.73
N VAL A 75 -1.65 2.61 7.09
CA VAL A 75 -0.78 3.72 6.69
C VAL A 75 -0.05 4.32 7.89
N ALA A 76 -0.78 4.58 8.98
CA ALA A 76 -0.20 5.14 10.21
C ALA A 76 0.84 4.21 10.84
N GLN A 77 0.62 2.89 10.81
CA GLN A 77 1.56 1.91 11.34
C GLN A 77 2.88 1.90 10.56
N VAL A 78 2.83 1.93 9.23
CA VAL A 78 4.04 1.98 8.39
C VAL A 78 4.75 3.33 8.51
N ARG A 79 3.99 4.45 8.56
CA ARG A 79 4.57 5.79 8.82
C ARG A 79 5.20 5.94 10.21
N GLY A 80 4.85 5.06 11.15
CA GLY A 80 5.45 5.02 12.48
C GLY A 80 6.87 4.45 12.51
N LEU A 81 7.37 3.90 11.40
CA LEU A 81 8.75 3.45 11.25
C LEU A 81 9.74 4.62 11.33
N ASP A 82 11.00 4.29 11.59
CA ASP A 82 12.08 5.27 11.62
C ASP A 82 12.17 6.04 10.30
N ARG A 83 12.38 7.36 10.38
CA ARG A 83 12.39 8.22 9.20
C ARG A 83 13.54 7.92 8.25
N ASP A 84 14.68 7.47 8.76
CA ASP A 84 15.82 7.13 7.92
C ASP A 84 15.53 5.82 7.17
N LEU A 85 14.87 4.84 7.82
CA LEU A 85 14.39 3.62 7.16
C LEU A 85 13.41 3.92 6.01
N LEU A 86 12.45 4.82 6.23
CA LEU A 86 11.47 5.23 5.21
C LEU A 86 12.08 6.11 4.11
N ALA A 87 13.17 6.83 4.40
CA ALA A 87 13.87 7.66 3.40
C ALA A 87 14.73 6.80 2.47
N ASP A 88 15.31 5.73 3.00
CA ASP A 88 16.11 4.77 2.25
C ASP A 88 15.23 3.88 1.35
N ASP A 89 13.99 3.58 1.78
CA ASP A 89 12.98 2.85 1.01
C ASP A 89 12.04 3.81 0.23
N ARG A 90 12.56 4.33 -0.89
CA ARG A 90 11.90 5.37 -1.69
C ARG A 90 10.47 5.06 -2.15
N PRO A 91 10.11 3.85 -2.62
CA PRO A 91 8.74 3.58 -3.07
C PRO A 91 7.73 3.58 -1.93
N THR A 92 8.14 3.34 -0.68
CA THR A 92 7.23 3.26 0.47
C THR A 92 6.39 4.52 0.65
N ASN A 93 6.98 5.71 0.60
CA ASN A 93 6.23 6.95 0.81
C ASN A 93 5.19 7.22 -0.29
N LEU A 94 5.53 6.89 -1.54
CA LEU A 94 4.60 7.02 -2.66
C LEU A 94 3.47 5.98 -2.55
N TRP A 95 3.80 4.75 -2.19
CA TRP A 95 2.82 3.69 -1.96
C TRP A 95 1.83 4.06 -0.84
N LEU A 96 2.31 4.66 0.26
CA LEU A 96 1.46 5.14 1.34
C LEU A 96 0.56 6.31 0.90
N ALA A 97 1.08 7.23 0.08
CA ALA A 97 0.29 8.32 -0.48
C ALA A 97 -0.81 7.81 -1.43
N ASP A 98 -0.57 6.70 -2.13
CA ASP A 98 -1.59 6.06 -2.98
C ASP A 98 -2.73 5.49 -2.14
N TRP A 99 -2.44 4.86 -1.00
CA TRP A 99 -3.46 4.41 -0.05
C TRP A 99 -4.29 5.56 0.50
N GLU A 100 -3.66 6.68 0.84
CA GLU A 100 -4.36 7.89 1.29
C GLU A 100 -5.26 8.46 0.18
N THR A 101 -4.76 8.52 -1.06
CA THR A 101 -5.53 8.97 -2.22
C THR A 101 -6.78 8.10 -2.44
N LEU A 102 -6.65 6.77 -2.28
CA LEU A 102 -7.79 5.86 -2.36
C LEU A 102 -8.81 6.11 -1.24
N VAL A 103 -8.36 6.31 0.01
CA VAL A 103 -9.23 6.63 1.15
C VAL A 103 -9.98 7.94 0.91
N GLU A 104 -9.32 8.98 0.44
CA GLU A 104 -9.97 10.26 0.15
C GLU A 104 -11.06 10.13 -0.92
N ALA A 105 -10.80 9.38 -1.99
CA ALA A 105 -11.79 9.13 -3.04
C ALA A 105 -13.02 8.38 -2.47
N ARG A 106 -12.78 7.40 -1.60
CA ARG A 106 -13.83 6.61 -0.94
C ARG A 106 -14.65 7.46 0.03
N GLU A 107 -14.03 8.36 0.78
CA GLU A 107 -14.73 9.29 1.67
C GLU A 107 -15.62 10.27 0.88
N ARG A 108 -15.15 10.79 -0.26
CA ARG A 108 -16.00 11.63 -1.14
C ARG A 108 -17.23 10.86 -1.63
N TYR A 109 -17.05 9.62 -2.09
CA TYR A 109 -18.16 8.75 -2.46
C TYR A 109 -19.14 8.52 -1.30
N ALA A 110 -18.63 8.20 -0.12
CA ALA A 110 -19.47 7.96 1.07
C ALA A 110 -20.23 9.22 1.51
N ALA A 111 -19.61 10.39 1.40
CA ALA A 111 -20.25 11.68 1.69
C ALA A 111 -21.39 11.98 0.70
N ASP A 112 -21.15 11.81 -0.60
CA ASP A 112 -22.17 12.02 -1.63
C ASP A 112 -23.34 11.04 -1.49
N LEU A 113 -23.05 9.79 -1.17
CA LEU A 113 -24.04 8.76 -0.90
C LEU A 113 -24.89 9.11 0.34
N ALA A 114 -24.25 9.56 1.43
CA ALA A 114 -24.95 10.00 2.65
C ALA A 114 -25.83 11.24 2.42
N ALA A 115 -25.44 12.11 1.49
CA ALA A 115 -26.24 13.28 1.09
C ALA A 115 -27.45 12.92 0.21
N GLY A 116 -27.70 11.63 -0.06
CA GLY A 116 -28.78 11.15 -0.93
C GLY A 116 -28.44 11.18 -2.42
N GLY A 117 -27.17 11.41 -2.77
CA GLY A 117 -26.67 11.32 -4.13
C GLY A 117 -26.70 9.89 -4.67
N ARG A 118 -26.41 9.75 -5.97
CA ARG A 118 -26.20 8.47 -6.65
C ARG A 118 -24.80 8.44 -7.27
N PRO A 119 -23.73 8.58 -6.46
CA PRO A 119 -22.38 8.62 -6.99
C PRO A 119 -22.01 7.29 -7.64
N HIS A 120 -21.14 7.35 -8.64
CA HIS A 120 -20.44 6.17 -9.15
C HIS A 120 -19.00 6.26 -8.68
N PHE A 121 -18.52 5.21 -8.00
CA PHE A 121 -17.13 5.20 -7.56
C PHE A 121 -16.22 4.94 -8.76
N VAL A 122 -15.22 5.80 -8.91
CA VAL A 122 -14.17 5.65 -9.92
C VAL A 122 -12.85 5.56 -9.19
N VAL A 123 -12.12 4.48 -9.43
CA VAL A 123 -10.77 4.31 -8.88
C VAL A 123 -9.88 5.45 -9.39
N PRO A 124 -9.19 6.19 -8.51
CA PRO A 124 -8.26 7.23 -8.94
C PRO A 124 -7.21 6.69 -9.92
N THR A 125 -6.71 7.56 -10.78
CA THR A 125 -5.64 7.20 -11.73
C THR A 125 -4.37 7.99 -11.44
N SER A 126 -3.23 7.38 -11.72
CA SER A 126 -1.94 8.06 -11.82
C SER A 126 -1.31 7.69 -13.15
N ASP A 127 -0.79 8.69 -13.87
CA ASP A 127 -0.08 8.49 -15.14
C ASP A 127 -0.93 7.72 -16.18
N GLY A 128 -2.25 7.92 -16.14
CA GLY A 128 -3.21 7.28 -17.05
C GLY A 128 -3.62 5.85 -16.66
N GLU A 129 -3.11 5.31 -15.56
CA GLU A 129 -3.41 3.95 -15.10
C GLU A 129 -4.13 3.94 -13.74
N PRO A 130 -4.97 2.92 -13.46
CA PRO A 130 -5.61 2.78 -12.15
C PRO A 130 -4.57 2.73 -11.03
N LEU A 131 -4.78 3.52 -9.97
CA LEU A 131 -3.87 3.64 -8.83
C LEU A 131 -3.55 2.27 -8.20
N THR A 132 -4.53 1.37 -8.18
CA THR A 132 -4.39 0.00 -7.66
C THR A 132 -3.28 -0.80 -8.34
N ARG A 133 -2.97 -0.53 -9.62
CA ARG A 133 -1.86 -1.19 -10.30
C ARG A 133 -0.53 -0.86 -9.62
N ARG A 134 -0.29 0.41 -9.31
CA ARG A 134 0.92 0.87 -8.62
C ARG A 134 0.97 0.36 -7.18
N MET A 135 -0.17 0.37 -6.50
CA MET A 135 -0.29 -0.14 -5.12
C MET A 135 0.05 -1.63 -5.02
N ASN A 136 -0.30 -2.43 -6.03
CA ASN A 136 -0.04 -3.87 -6.05
C ASN A 136 1.34 -4.24 -6.66
N SER A 137 2.08 -3.28 -7.23
CA SER A 137 3.34 -3.56 -7.93
C SER A 137 4.60 -3.34 -7.10
N VAL A 138 4.49 -3.15 -5.78
CA VAL A 138 5.61 -2.80 -4.89
C VAL A 138 6.34 -4.01 -4.28
N GLY A 139 5.98 -5.23 -4.68
CA GLY A 139 6.67 -6.45 -4.22
C GLY A 139 6.26 -6.97 -2.85
N LEU A 140 5.29 -6.34 -2.19
CA LEU A 140 4.72 -6.79 -0.92
C LEU A 140 3.57 -7.80 -1.13
N ILE A 141 3.34 -8.66 -0.14
CA ILE A 141 2.11 -9.47 -0.05
C ILE A 141 0.94 -8.60 0.46
N CYS A 142 0.60 -7.55 -0.29
CA CYS A 142 -0.42 -6.58 0.06
C CYS A 142 -1.25 -6.13 -1.15
N GLU A 143 -2.06 -7.03 -1.68
CA GLU A 143 -3.02 -6.71 -2.75
C GLU A 143 -4.17 -5.84 -2.22
N VAL A 144 -4.55 -4.81 -2.97
CA VAL A 144 -5.75 -4.01 -2.70
C VAL A 144 -7.00 -4.91 -2.69
N PRO A 145 -7.74 -4.99 -1.56
CA PRO A 145 -8.97 -5.77 -1.49
C PRO A 145 -10.03 -5.26 -2.48
N PRO A 146 -10.79 -6.15 -3.16
CA PRO A 146 -11.85 -5.75 -4.08
C PRO A 146 -12.94 -4.91 -3.41
N GLN A 147 -13.21 -5.12 -2.12
CA GLN A 147 -14.13 -4.32 -1.32
C GLN A 147 -13.72 -2.83 -1.25
N LEU A 148 -12.44 -2.53 -1.51
CA LEU A 148 -11.95 -1.16 -1.54
C LEU A 148 -12.25 -0.43 -2.86
N VAL A 149 -12.61 -1.15 -3.92
CA VAL A 149 -12.83 -0.58 -5.26
C VAL A 149 -14.20 -0.90 -5.86
N ASP A 150 -14.83 -1.99 -5.43
CA ASP A 150 -16.14 -2.43 -5.92
C ASP A 150 -17.26 -1.88 -5.03
N LEU A 151 -17.42 -0.55 -5.04
CA LEU A 151 -18.46 0.15 -4.28
C LEU A 151 -19.79 0.16 -5.04
N THR A 152 -20.44 -1.00 -5.06
CA THR A 152 -21.78 -1.20 -5.66
C THR A 152 -22.90 -1.06 -4.64
#